data_AF-A0ABD5PRQ6-F1
#
_entry.id   AF-A0ABD5PRQ6-F1
#
_cell.length_a   1.000
_cell.length_b   1.000
_cell.length_c   1.000
_cell.angle_alpha   90.00
_cell.angle_beta   90.00
_cell.angle_gamma   90.00
#
_symmetry.space_group_name_H-M   'P 1'
#
loop_
_entity.id
_entity.type
_entity.pdbx_description
1 polymer ?
#
loop_
_entity_poly.entity_id
_entity_poly.type
_entity_poly.pdbx_seq_one_letter_code
_entity_poly.pdbx_strand_id
1 'polypeptide(L)'
;MKIRQNARHFASRKALEIPGVRSVTRSGLVRLHTSVFTKKADPDHADERTDRLDAFFDATMDTYLRALQDGYSEAEAREITHVQANFDFYNHGWTEMMEFPADELDDHYDRYRDFFETWGITIDDPLGQFAPPEGLPDAPSTPEKLEEPEHPYAEGGFADDVYVETADGDLVVGGQEEPDDVDVTRAVGVDGEPNDATEDD
;
A
#
# COMPACT_ATOMS: atom_id res chain seq x y z
N MET A 1 -2.82 -0.89 -11.41
CA MET A 1 -1.37 -0.83 -11.10
C MET A 1 -0.75 -2.23 -11.12
N LYS A 2 0.58 -2.33 -11.12
CA LYS A 2 1.34 -3.59 -11.01
C LYS A 2 1.96 -3.70 -9.61
N ILE A 3 1.70 -4.79 -8.90
CA ILE A 3 2.28 -5.04 -7.57
C ILE A 3 3.30 -6.18 -7.63
N ARG A 4 4.41 -6.07 -6.92
CA ARG A 4 5.39 -7.17 -6.85
C ARG A 4 5.00 -8.17 -5.76
N GLN A 5 5.15 -9.47 -6.01
CA GLN A 5 4.90 -10.51 -5.00
C GLN A 5 6.08 -11.48 -4.93
N ASN A 6 6.48 -11.80 -3.71
CA ASN A 6 7.56 -12.75 -3.42
C ASN A 6 7.30 -13.45 -2.08
N ALA A 7 8.16 -14.40 -1.72
CA ALA A 7 8.01 -15.20 -0.49
C ALA A 7 7.93 -14.34 0.79
N ARG A 8 8.55 -13.15 0.83
CA ARG A 8 8.46 -12.24 1.99
C ARG A 8 7.05 -11.68 2.19
N HIS A 9 6.29 -11.49 1.11
CA HIS A 9 4.89 -11.02 1.19
C HIS A 9 4.01 -12.08 1.86
N PHE A 10 4.09 -13.33 1.40
CA PHE A 10 3.38 -14.44 2.03
C PHE A 10 3.81 -14.66 3.48
N ALA A 11 5.11 -14.59 3.78
CA ALA A 11 5.63 -14.70 5.15
C ALA A 11 5.07 -13.60 6.06
N SER A 12 5.05 -12.35 5.57
CA SER A 12 4.52 -11.21 6.31
C SER A 12 3.01 -11.34 6.56
N ARG A 13 2.24 -11.79 5.57
CA ARG A 13 0.82 -12.11 5.76
C ARG A 13 0.61 -13.15 6.86
N LYS A 14 1.32 -14.28 6.81
CA LYS A 14 1.20 -15.33 7.84
C LYS A 14 1.61 -14.83 9.22
N ALA A 15 2.66 -14.03 9.31
CA ALA A 15 3.11 -13.46 10.57
C ALA A 15 2.07 -12.53 11.22
N LEU A 16 1.24 -11.84 10.41
CA LEU A 16 0.13 -11.01 10.92
C LEU A 16 -1.01 -11.84 11.55
N GLU A 17 -1.11 -13.13 11.26
CA GLU A 17 -2.10 -14.03 11.88
C GLU A 17 -1.61 -14.60 13.22
N ILE A 18 -0.30 -14.51 13.52
CA ILE A 18 0.31 -15.14 14.70
C ILE A 18 0.33 -14.16 15.89
N PRO A 19 -0.35 -14.49 17.02
CA PRO A 19 -0.28 -13.68 18.23
C PRO A 19 1.16 -13.49 18.73
N GLY A 20 1.55 -12.26 19.03
CA GLY A 20 2.89 -11.88 19.49
C GLY A 20 3.89 -11.53 18.39
N VAL A 21 3.74 -12.09 17.17
CA VAL A 21 4.54 -11.71 16.00
C VAL A 21 3.85 -10.58 15.22
N ARG A 22 2.52 -10.60 15.17
CA ARG A 22 1.69 -9.62 14.47
C ARG A 22 2.09 -8.17 14.71
N SER A 23 2.35 -7.77 15.96
CA SER A 23 2.70 -6.38 16.28
C SER A 23 4.05 -5.98 15.69
N VAL A 24 5.04 -6.89 15.73
CA VAL A 24 6.38 -6.64 15.19
C VAL A 24 6.32 -6.56 13.67
N THR A 25 5.59 -7.48 13.03
CA THR A 25 5.40 -7.47 11.58
C THR A 25 4.65 -6.24 11.10
N ARG A 26 3.57 -5.83 11.78
CA ARG A 26 2.84 -4.59 11.47
C ARG A 26 3.78 -3.38 11.51
N SER A 27 4.51 -3.19 12.61
CA SER A 27 5.47 -2.08 12.73
C SER A 27 6.58 -2.13 11.69
N GLY A 28 7.06 -3.33 11.33
CA GLY A 28 8.04 -3.52 10.27
C GLY A 28 7.52 -3.11 8.89
N LEU A 29 6.28 -3.51 8.56
CA LEU A 29 5.62 -3.16 7.30
C LEU A 29 5.35 -1.66 7.18
N VAL A 30 4.84 -1.03 8.25
CA VAL A 30 4.63 0.42 8.28
C VAL A 30 5.95 1.15 8.00
N ARG A 31 7.01 0.80 8.75
CA ARG A 31 8.33 1.40 8.56
C ARG A 31 8.89 1.19 7.15
N LEU A 32 8.68 0.00 6.57
CA LEU A 32 9.13 -0.29 5.21
C LEU A 32 8.46 0.67 4.21
N HIS A 33 7.13 0.75 4.21
CA HIS A 33 6.38 1.59 3.28
C HIS A 33 6.67 3.07 3.51
N THR A 34 6.72 3.54 4.76
CA THR A 34 7.14 4.92 5.06
C THR A 34 8.53 5.22 4.51
N SER A 35 9.49 4.31 4.68
CA SER A 35 10.84 4.51 4.14
C SER A 35 10.90 4.52 2.61
N VAL A 36 10.05 3.75 1.94
CA VAL A 36 9.97 3.72 0.48
C VAL A 36 9.36 5.02 -0.04
N PHE A 37 8.22 5.42 0.53
CA PHE A 37 7.48 6.59 0.08
C PHE A 37 8.16 7.91 0.45
N THR A 38 8.89 7.98 1.57
CA THR A 38 9.73 9.16 1.87
C THR A 38 10.91 9.31 0.89
N LYS A 39 11.41 8.23 0.28
CA LYS A 39 12.42 8.32 -0.80
C LYS A 39 11.84 8.80 -2.13
N LYS A 40 10.55 8.51 -2.37
CA LYS A 40 9.81 8.96 -3.56
C LYS A 40 9.30 10.40 -3.42
N ALA A 41 9.07 10.85 -2.19
CA ALA A 41 8.57 12.18 -1.87
C ALA A 41 9.53 13.30 -2.30
N ASP A 42 8.97 14.49 -2.48
CA ASP A 42 9.73 15.73 -2.61
C ASP A 42 10.79 15.86 -1.50
N PRO A 43 12.09 15.91 -1.82
CA PRO A 43 13.15 15.92 -0.82
C PRO A 43 13.07 17.09 0.17
N ASP A 44 12.47 18.21 -0.23
CA ASP A 44 12.30 19.37 0.65
C ASP A 44 11.22 19.14 1.72
N HIS A 45 10.35 18.15 1.53
CA HIS A 45 9.22 17.84 2.42
C HIS A 45 9.20 16.39 2.95
N ALA A 46 10.10 15.53 2.48
CA ALA A 46 10.09 14.10 2.79
C ALA A 46 10.04 13.80 4.30
N ASP A 47 10.90 14.45 5.08
CA ASP A 47 10.93 14.28 6.55
C ASP A 47 9.61 14.73 7.20
N GLU A 48 9.02 15.84 6.72
CA GLU A 48 7.78 16.41 7.26
C GLU A 48 6.53 15.53 7.00
N ARG A 49 6.59 14.67 5.98
CA ARG A 49 5.49 13.75 5.65
C ARG A 49 5.53 12.44 6.45
N THR A 50 6.66 12.13 7.10
CA THR A 50 6.92 10.84 7.76
C THR A 50 5.85 10.48 8.79
N ASP A 51 5.51 11.39 9.71
CA ASP A 51 4.54 11.09 10.78
C ASP A 51 3.14 10.78 10.22
N ARG A 52 2.75 11.49 9.16
CA ARG A 52 1.48 11.21 8.47
C ARG A 52 1.53 9.86 7.76
N LEU A 53 2.60 9.57 7.04
CA LEU A 53 2.76 8.30 6.32
C LEU A 53 2.77 7.11 7.30
N ASP A 54 3.46 7.22 8.43
CA ASP A 54 3.46 6.20 9.48
C ASP A 54 2.05 5.93 10.00
N ALA A 55 1.30 6.99 10.34
CA ALA A 55 -0.07 6.85 10.83
C ALA A 55 -1.04 6.31 9.76
N PHE A 56 -0.88 6.76 8.51
CA PHE A 56 -1.69 6.32 7.39
C PHE A 56 -1.46 4.83 7.09
N PHE A 57 -0.21 4.40 6.94
CA PHE A 57 0.12 3.01 6.69
C PHE A 57 -0.23 2.11 7.87
N ASP A 58 -0.13 2.59 9.11
CA ASP A 58 -0.63 1.81 10.25
C ASP A 58 -2.13 1.57 10.13
N ALA A 59 -2.93 2.59 9.79
CA ALA A 59 -4.37 2.44 9.61
C ALA A 59 -4.74 1.49 8.45
N THR A 60 -4.04 1.57 7.31
CA THR A 60 -4.33 0.68 6.16
C THR A 60 -3.97 -0.77 6.42
N MET A 61 -3.11 -1.08 7.41
CA MET A 61 -2.91 -2.47 7.86
C MET A 61 -4.20 -3.10 8.41
N ASP A 62 -5.12 -2.32 8.98
CA ASP A 62 -6.43 -2.83 9.39
C ASP A 62 -7.36 -3.04 8.20
N THR A 63 -7.30 -2.18 7.17
CA THR A 63 -7.98 -2.43 5.88
C THR A 63 -7.51 -3.73 5.25
N TYR A 64 -6.20 -3.95 5.15
CA TYR A 64 -5.59 -5.15 4.58
C TYR A 64 -6.12 -6.42 5.25
N LEU A 65 -6.08 -6.46 6.58
CA LEU A 65 -6.56 -7.61 7.35
C LEU A 65 -8.07 -7.80 7.20
N ARG A 66 -8.82 -6.71 7.03
CA ARG A 66 -10.26 -6.80 6.80
C ARG A 66 -10.59 -7.34 5.41
N ALA A 67 -9.90 -6.89 4.37
CA ALA A 67 -10.06 -7.43 3.02
C ALA A 67 -9.80 -8.95 2.98
N LEU A 68 -8.73 -9.42 3.61
CA LEU A 68 -8.46 -10.86 3.75
C LEU A 68 -9.60 -11.61 4.46
N GLN A 69 -10.18 -11.03 5.52
CA GLN A 69 -11.31 -11.62 6.25
C GLN A 69 -12.60 -11.64 5.40
N ASP A 70 -12.77 -10.67 4.52
CA ASP A 70 -13.90 -10.58 3.59
C ASP A 70 -13.74 -11.49 2.36
N GLY A 71 -12.62 -12.22 2.27
CA GLY A 71 -12.40 -13.26 1.26
C GLY A 71 -11.64 -12.80 0.03
N TYR A 72 -11.11 -11.57 0.03
CA TYR A 72 -10.20 -11.10 -1.00
C TYR A 72 -8.89 -11.90 -0.95
N SER A 73 -8.31 -12.15 -2.12
CA SER A 73 -6.97 -12.74 -2.23
C SER A 73 -5.91 -11.82 -1.62
N GLU A 74 -4.72 -12.36 -1.40
CA GLU A 74 -3.61 -11.56 -0.88
C GLU A 74 -3.24 -10.39 -1.80
N ALA A 75 -3.26 -10.63 -3.11
CA ALA A 75 -2.96 -9.61 -4.11
C ALA A 75 -4.01 -8.50 -4.12
N GLU A 76 -5.30 -8.85 -4.08
CA GLU A 76 -6.39 -7.88 -4.00
C GLU A 76 -6.34 -7.07 -2.70
N ALA A 77 -6.11 -7.73 -1.55
CA ALA A 77 -6.02 -7.05 -0.27
C ALA A 77 -4.86 -6.04 -0.24
N ARG A 78 -3.73 -6.35 -0.88
CA ARG A 78 -2.63 -5.40 -1.06
C ARG A 78 -3.03 -4.27 -2.00
N GLU A 79 -3.54 -4.59 -3.18
CA GLU A 79 -3.91 -3.54 -4.13
C GLU A 79 -4.95 -2.57 -3.54
N ILE A 80 -5.93 -3.04 -2.78
CA ILE A 80 -6.87 -2.20 -2.03
C ILE A 80 -6.12 -1.14 -1.18
N THR A 81 -5.09 -1.55 -0.43
CA THR A 81 -4.31 -0.60 0.40
C THR A 81 -3.41 0.33 -0.41
N HIS A 82 -2.88 -0.11 -1.54
CA HIS A 82 -2.13 0.75 -2.45
C HIS A 82 -3.06 1.77 -3.14
N VAL A 83 -4.28 1.39 -3.49
CA VAL A 83 -5.32 2.30 -4.01
C VAL A 83 -5.67 3.36 -2.95
N GLN A 84 -5.86 2.96 -1.69
CA GLN A 84 -6.05 3.93 -0.59
C GLN A 84 -4.89 4.92 -0.48
N ALA A 85 -3.63 4.45 -0.59
CA ALA A 85 -2.46 5.32 -0.55
C ALA A 85 -2.48 6.35 -1.68
N ASN A 86 -2.84 5.94 -2.90
CA ASN A 86 -2.97 6.85 -4.03
C ASN A 86 -4.08 7.91 -3.83
N PHE A 87 -5.17 7.57 -3.14
CA PHE A 87 -6.19 8.57 -2.77
C PHE A 87 -5.62 9.64 -1.82
N ASP A 88 -4.86 9.23 -0.80
CA ASP A 88 -4.20 10.18 0.11
C ASP A 88 -3.18 11.05 -0.62
N PHE A 89 -2.34 10.44 -1.47
CA PHE A 89 -1.35 11.17 -2.25
C PHE A 89 -2.00 12.15 -3.21
N TYR A 90 -3.09 11.77 -3.87
CA TYR A 90 -3.87 12.65 -4.72
C TYR A 90 -4.44 13.84 -3.94
N ASN A 91 -5.08 13.60 -2.79
CA ASN A 91 -5.66 14.65 -1.95
C ASN A 91 -4.64 15.68 -1.46
N HIS A 92 -3.37 15.26 -1.32
CA HIS A 92 -2.26 16.13 -0.95
C HIS A 92 -1.49 16.70 -2.15
N GLY A 93 -1.80 16.30 -3.38
CA GLY A 93 -1.03 16.69 -4.57
C GLY A 93 0.39 16.12 -4.60
N TRP A 94 0.63 14.98 -3.95
CA TRP A 94 1.91 14.27 -3.96
C TRP A 94 2.01 13.34 -5.17
N THR A 95 1.88 13.90 -6.37
CA THR A 95 1.83 13.12 -7.61
C THR A 95 3.10 12.30 -7.82
N GLU A 96 4.24 12.79 -7.30
CA GLU A 96 5.52 12.07 -7.36
C GLU A 96 5.52 10.74 -6.59
N MET A 97 4.56 10.53 -5.69
CA MET A 97 4.45 9.32 -4.88
C MET A 97 3.37 8.35 -5.41
N MET A 98 2.56 8.78 -6.38
CA MET A 98 1.49 7.95 -6.94
C MET A 98 2.05 6.76 -7.72
N GLU A 99 1.36 5.62 -7.60
CA GLU A 99 1.74 4.34 -8.19
C GLU A 99 0.86 3.98 -9.41
N PHE A 100 -0.14 4.79 -9.70
CA PHE A 100 -0.87 4.80 -10.96
C PHE A 100 -1.23 6.24 -11.37
N PRO A 101 -1.50 6.51 -12.65
CA PRO A 101 -1.86 7.85 -13.12
C PRO A 101 -3.14 8.37 -12.46
N ALA A 102 -3.18 9.67 -12.12
CA ALA A 102 -4.34 10.26 -11.45
C ALA A 102 -5.67 10.14 -12.24
N ASP A 103 -5.63 9.99 -13.56
CA ASP A 103 -6.83 9.75 -14.38
C ASP A 103 -7.39 8.32 -14.25
N GLU A 104 -6.68 7.39 -13.63
CA GLU A 104 -7.13 6.03 -13.32
C GLU A 104 -7.75 5.90 -11.89
N LEU A 105 -7.88 7.00 -11.13
CA LEU A 105 -8.43 6.98 -9.77
C LEU A 105 -9.84 6.39 -9.69
N ASP A 106 -10.74 6.85 -10.57
CA ASP A 106 -12.12 6.39 -10.61
C ASP A 106 -12.20 4.90 -11.02
N ASP A 107 -11.34 4.47 -11.95
CA ASP A 107 -11.30 3.06 -12.39
C ASP A 107 -10.84 2.14 -11.24
N HIS A 108 -9.83 2.56 -10.49
CA HIS A 108 -9.34 1.84 -9.30
C HIS A 108 -10.34 1.86 -8.14
N TYR A 109 -11.06 2.98 -7.95
CA TYR A 109 -12.16 3.05 -6.99
C TYR A 109 -13.29 2.08 -7.38
N ASP A 110 -13.70 2.09 -8.65
CA ASP A 110 -14.82 1.30 -9.15
C ASP A 110 -14.58 -0.20 -9.07
N ARG A 111 -13.33 -0.64 -9.25
CA ARG A 111 -12.94 -2.05 -9.10
C ARG A 111 -13.27 -2.62 -7.72
N TYR A 112 -12.99 -1.85 -6.66
CA TYR A 112 -13.19 -2.27 -5.28
C TYR A 112 -14.38 -1.56 -4.62
N ARG A 113 -15.29 -1.01 -5.42
CA ARG A 113 -16.42 -0.20 -4.97
C ARG A 113 -17.21 -0.86 -3.85
N ASP A 114 -17.55 -2.14 -3.99
CA ASP A 114 -18.33 -2.86 -2.97
C ASP A 114 -17.63 -2.87 -1.60
N PHE A 115 -16.31 -3.08 -1.58
CA PHE A 115 -15.52 -3.03 -0.35
C PHE A 115 -15.43 -1.59 0.18
N PHE A 116 -15.12 -0.63 -0.69
CA PHE A 116 -14.97 0.76 -0.32
C PHE A 116 -16.26 1.36 0.23
N GLU A 117 -17.40 1.15 -0.43
CA GLU A 117 -18.72 1.59 0.05
C GLU A 117 -19.08 0.95 1.40
N THR A 118 -18.80 -0.35 1.57
CA THR A 118 -19.06 -1.06 2.83
C THR A 118 -18.33 -0.43 4.01
N TRP A 119 -17.08 -0.02 3.80
CA TRP A 119 -16.22 0.54 4.84
C TRP A 119 -16.14 2.07 4.85
N GLY A 120 -16.92 2.74 3.99
CA GLY A 120 -16.97 4.20 3.90
C GLY A 120 -15.69 4.84 3.34
N ILE A 121 -14.90 4.08 2.59
CA ILE A 121 -13.68 4.58 1.92
C ILE A 121 -14.12 5.30 0.64
N THR A 122 -13.57 6.49 0.42
CA THR A 122 -13.77 7.29 -0.80
C THR A 122 -12.45 7.91 -1.23
N ILE A 123 -12.39 8.51 -2.43
CA ILE A 123 -11.22 9.27 -2.85
C ILE A 123 -10.94 10.41 -1.86
N ASP A 124 -11.97 11.16 -1.43
CA ASP A 124 -11.84 12.28 -0.48
C ASP A 124 -11.59 11.86 0.99
N ASP A 125 -12.01 10.64 1.37
CA ASP A 125 -11.79 10.03 2.69
C ASP A 125 -11.18 8.63 2.52
N PRO A 126 -9.85 8.54 2.34
CA PRO A 126 -9.18 7.29 1.97
C PRO A 126 -9.25 6.20 3.02
N LEU A 127 -9.46 6.54 4.30
CA LEU A 127 -9.49 5.58 5.40
C LEU A 127 -10.91 5.19 5.81
N GLY A 128 -11.90 6.07 5.63
CA GLY A 128 -13.28 5.79 6.01
C GLY A 128 -13.37 5.32 7.48
N GLN A 129 -14.00 4.16 7.70
CA GLN A 129 -14.12 3.57 9.05
C GLN A 129 -12.80 3.11 9.68
N PHE A 130 -11.71 3.01 8.92
CA PHE A 130 -10.39 2.65 9.43
C PHE A 130 -9.58 3.85 9.93
N ALA A 131 -10.12 5.07 9.82
CA ALA A 131 -9.44 6.26 10.30
C ALA A 131 -9.18 6.18 11.82
N PRO A 132 -7.98 6.59 12.29
CA PRO A 132 -7.71 6.66 13.72
C PRO A 132 -8.65 7.69 14.39
N PRO A 133 -9.12 7.44 15.64
CA PRO A 133 -10.07 8.33 16.32
C PRO A 133 -9.61 9.79 16.46
N GLU A 134 -8.31 9.99 16.59
CA GLU A 134 -7.63 11.29 16.68
C GLU A 134 -7.41 11.98 15.32
N GLY A 135 -7.67 11.28 14.21
CA GLY A 135 -7.32 11.72 12.86
C GLY A 135 -5.84 11.48 12.53
N LEU A 136 -5.49 11.73 11.27
CA LEU A 136 -4.10 11.66 10.81
C LEU A 136 -3.35 12.94 11.15
N PRO A 137 -2.03 12.87 11.41
CA PRO A 137 -1.18 14.06 11.45
C PRO A 137 -1.28 14.90 10.17
N ASP A 138 -1.19 16.21 10.34
CA ASP A 138 -1.05 17.13 9.20
C ASP A 138 0.31 16.94 8.51
N ALA A 139 0.36 17.13 7.20
CA ALA A 139 1.58 17.12 6.41
C ALA A 139 1.52 18.18 5.28
N PRO A 140 2.67 18.69 4.81
CA PRO A 140 2.70 19.66 3.71
C PRO A 140 2.10 19.10 2.41
N SER A 141 1.13 19.79 1.84
CA SER A 141 0.52 19.49 0.53
C SER A 141 1.14 20.32 -0.58
N THR A 142 1.15 19.77 -1.79
CA THR A 142 1.58 20.44 -3.04
C THR A 142 0.46 20.37 -4.09
N PRO A 143 -0.76 20.89 -3.81
CA PRO A 143 -1.93 20.73 -4.69
C PRO A 143 -1.72 21.31 -6.09
N GLU A 144 -0.85 22.31 -6.24
CA GLU A 144 -0.46 22.86 -7.54
C GLU A 144 0.14 21.82 -8.50
N LYS A 145 0.73 20.73 -7.99
CA LYS A 145 1.24 19.63 -8.83
C LYS A 145 0.12 18.86 -9.54
N LEU A 146 -1.13 18.98 -9.12
CA LEU A 146 -2.27 18.34 -9.80
C LEU A 146 -2.62 18.99 -11.15
N GLU A 147 -2.18 20.23 -11.40
CA GLU A 147 -2.44 20.91 -12.67
C GLU A 147 -1.63 20.32 -13.83
N GLU A 148 -0.38 19.90 -13.54
CA GLU A 148 0.54 19.24 -14.47
C GLU A 148 1.24 18.08 -13.74
N PRO A 149 0.54 16.95 -13.54
CA PRO A 149 1.02 15.90 -12.65
C PRO A 149 2.17 15.10 -13.26
N GLU A 150 3.24 14.96 -12.51
CA GLU A 150 4.33 14.03 -12.78
C GLU A 150 4.13 12.77 -11.94
N HIS A 151 4.16 11.60 -12.58
CA HIS A 151 4.01 10.30 -11.91
C HIS A 151 5.22 9.39 -12.23
N PRO A 152 6.42 9.66 -11.66
CA PRO A 152 7.65 8.97 -12.06
C PRO A 152 7.65 7.46 -11.83
N TYR A 153 6.81 6.99 -10.90
CA TYR A 153 6.70 5.58 -10.48
C TYR A 153 5.35 4.96 -10.84
N ALA A 154 4.54 5.64 -11.65
CA ALA A 154 3.26 5.11 -12.10
C ALA A 154 3.38 4.42 -13.45
N GLU A 155 2.90 3.18 -13.52
CA GLU A 155 2.68 2.47 -14.77
C GLU A 155 1.16 2.30 -14.96
N GLY A 156 0.59 3.00 -15.95
CA GLY A 156 -0.84 2.91 -16.28
C GLY A 156 -1.19 1.69 -17.11
N GLY A 157 -2.49 1.48 -17.33
CA GLY A 157 -3.00 0.40 -18.17
C GLY A 157 -3.16 -0.96 -17.48
N PHE A 158 -3.10 -0.97 -16.14
CA PHE A 158 -3.38 -2.14 -15.29
C PHE A 158 -4.65 -1.93 -14.46
N ALA A 159 -5.55 -1.08 -14.95
CA ALA A 159 -6.84 -0.75 -14.34
C ALA A 159 -7.93 -1.80 -14.63
N ASP A 160 -7.64 -2.82 -15.43
CA ASP A 160 -8.54 -3.93 -15.75
C ASP A 160 -8.47 -5.14 -14.81
N ASP A 161 -7.32 -5.43 -14.17
CA ASP A 161 -7.15 -6.55 -13.23
C ASP A 161 -6.01 -6.29 -12.22
N VAL A 162 -5.83 -7.19 -11.24
CA VAL A 162 -4.71 -7.16 -10.31
C VAL A 162 -3.51 -7.83 -10.96
N TYR A 163 -2.47 -7.08 -11.28
CA TYR A 163 -1.27 -7.65 -11.90
C TYR A 163 -0.16 -7.83 -10.88
N VAL A 164 0.41 -9.03 -10.86
CA VAL A 164 1.49 -9.42 -9.96
C VAL A 164 2.76 -9.70 -10.76
N GLU A 165 3.84 -9.01 -10.43
CA GLU A 165 5.18 -9.37 -10.90
C GLU A 165 5.82 -10.36 -9.91
N THR A 166 6.12 -11.56 -10.39
CA THR A 166 6.72 -12.63 -9.58
C THR A 166 8.20 -12.38 -9.31
N ALA A 167 8.82 -13.18 -8.43
CA ALA A 167 10.26 -13.10 -8.16
C ALA A 167 11.14 -13.35 -9.40
N ASP A 168 10.63 -14.09 -10.40
CA ASP A 168 11.32 -14.41 -11.65
C ASP A 168 11.13 -13.32 -12.72
N GLY A 169 10.35 -12.27 -12.43
CA GLY A 169 10.04 -11.17 -13.35
C GLY A 169 8.87 -11.46 -14.30
N ASP A 170 8.14 -12.57 -14.10
CA ASP A 170 6.95 -12.89 -14.87
C ASP A 170 5.74 -12.08 -14.37
N LEU A 171 4.97 -11.50 -15.30
CA LEU A 171 3.72 -10.81 -15.00
C LEU A 171 2.54 -11.78 -15.07
N VAL A 172 1.79 -11.91 -13.99
CA VAL A 172 0.62 -12.78 -13.88
C VAL A 172 -0.58 -12.01 -13.34
N VAL A 173 -1.80 -12.45 -13.65
CA VAL A 173 -3.00 -11.96 -12.95
C VAL A 173 -3.00 -12.53 -11.52
N GLY A 174 -3.34 -11.68 -10.55
CA GLY A 174 -3.32 -11.94 -9.12
C GLY A 174 -4.20 -13.11 -8.70
N GLY A 175 -3.95 -13.64 -7.50
CA GLY A 175 -4.63 -14.82 -6.97
C GLY A 175 -3.86 -16.14 -7.11
N GLN A 176 -2.54 -16.09 -7.22
CA GLN A 176 -1.73 -17.30 -7.12
C GLN A 176 -1.89 -17.98 -5.75
N GLU A 177 -1.88 -19.32 -5.76
CA GLU A 177 -2.00 -20.12 -4.55
C GLU A 177 -0.80 -19.89 -3.64
N GLU A 178 -1.06 -19.77 -2.35
CA GLU A 178 -0.02 -19.65 -1.34
C GLU A 178 0.94 -20.86 -1.42
N PRO A 179 2.27 -20.65 -1.36
CA PRO A 179 3.20 -21.77 -1.22
C PRO A 179 2.91 -22.61 0.03
N ASP A 180 3.00 -23.94 -0.06
CA ASP A 180 2.69 -24.83 1.08
C ASP A 180 3.60 -24.65 2.31
N ASP A 181 4.82 -24.13 2.13
CA ASP A 181 5.85 -24.02 3.17
C ASP A 181 6.37 -22.58 3.29
N VAL A 182 5.54 -21.69 3.84
CA VAL A 182 5.89 -20.29 4.09
C VAL A 182 6.67 -20.15 5.40
N ASP A 183 7.94 -19.75 5.28
CA ASP A 183 8.83 -19.47 6.41
C ASP A 183 8.54 -18.08 7.02
N VAL A 184 7.83 -18.07 8.15
CA VAL A 184 7.45 -16.85 8.87
C VAL A 184 8.63 -16.07 9.46
N THR A 185 9.82 -16.66 9.56
CA THR A 185 11.01 -15.92 10.02
C THR A 185 11.36 -14.81 9.03
N ARG A 186 11.16 -15.07 7.73
CA ARG A 186 11.40 -14.12 6.64
C ARG A 186 10.40 -12.97 6.55
N ALA A 187 9.44 -12.90 7.47
CA ALA A 187 8.49 -11.81 7.54
C ALA A 187 9.19 -10.49 7.84
N VAL A 188 8.70 -9.41 7.24
CA VAL A 188 9.25 -8.07 7.47
C VAL A 188 9.18 -7.75 8.98
N GLY A 189 10.31 -7.28 9.54
CA GLY A 189 10.45 -6.94 10.96
C GLY A 189 10.79 -8.09 11.91
N VAL A 190 10.73 -9.36 11.47
CA VAL A 190 11.01 -10.53 12.32
C VAL A 190 12.50 -10.90 12.32
N ASP A 191 13.10 -10.93 11.13
CA ASP A 191 14.55 -11.06 10.98
C ASP A 191 15.18 -9.66 10.97
N GLY A 192 16.10 -9.37 11.88
CA GLY A 192 16.83 -8.10 11.97
C GLY A 192 17.80 -7.82 10.81
N GLU A 193 17.59 -8.45 9.65
CA GLU A 193 18.32 -8.14 8.44
C GLU A 193 17.93 -6.73 7.96
N PRO A 194 18.89 -5.92 7.48
CA PRO A 194 18.58 -4.62 6.91
C PRO A 194 17.57 -4.82 5.77
N ASN A 195 16.50 -4.01 5.79
CA ASN A 195 15.56 -3.90 4.68
C ASN A 195 16.38 -3.56 3.43
N ASP A 196 16.70 -4.58 2.63
CA ASP A 196 17.28 -4.38 1.32
C ASP A 196 16.16 -3.80 0.46
N ALA A 197 16.08 -2.47 0.52
CA ALA A 197 15.13 -1.64 -0.19
C ALA A 197 15.50 -1.69 -1.67
N THR A 198 15.15 -2.81 -2.30
CA THR A 198 15.04 -2.93 -3.75
C THR A 198 13.57 -3.22 -4.07
N GLU A 199 12.70 -2.32 -3.61
CA GLU A 199 11.61 -1.83 -4.44
C GLU A 199 12.21 -0.78 -5.37
N ASP A 200 13.14 -1.22 -6.22
CA ASP A 200 13.65 -0.41 -7.32
C ASP A 200 12.62 -0.54 -8.45
N ASP A 201 11.89 0.56 -8.68
CA ASP A 201 11.40 0.95 -10.01
C ASP A 201 12.56 1.60 -10.78
#